data_AF-A0A242K3L9-F1
#
_entry.id   AF-A0A242K3L9-F1
#
_cell.length_a   1.000
_cell.length_b   1.000
_cell.length_c   1.000
_cell.angle_alpha   90.00
_cell.angle_beta   90.00
_cell.angle_gamma   90.00
#
_symmetry.space_group_name_H-M   'P 1'
#
loop_
_entity.id
_entity.type
_entity.pdbx_description
1 polymer ?
#
loop_
_entity_poly.entity_id
_entity_poly.type
_entity_poly.pdbx_seq_one_letter_code
_entity_poly.pdbx_strand_id
1 'polypeptide(L)'
;MKTRKMGIVECYTGNVSRKLKKPLKGFTLLEMLIVLLIISVLILLFAPNLSKQKDSIDKKGNEAIIKVVETQMDVYRLENDQAPTIDVLLSEGYITQEQYDKYKANK
;
A
#
# COMPACT_ATOMS: atom_id res chain seq x y z
N MET A 1 -59.40 -23.75 -55.90
CA MET A 1 -59.23 -25.22 -56.00
C MET A 1 -57.82 -25.54 -55.50
N LYS A 2 -57.61 -25.83 -54.20
CA LYS A 2 -57.33 -27.17 -53.62
C LYS A 2 -56.29 -27.95 -54.46
N THR A 3 -55.12 -28.38 -53.96
CA THR A 3 -54.92 -29.30 -52.83
C THR A 3 -53.46 -29.40 -52.32
N ARG A 4 -53.35 -29.77 -51.04
CA ARG A 4 -52.20 -30.21 -50.24
C ARG A 4 -51.23 -31.19 -50.94
N LYS A 5 -49.92 -31.11 -50.62
CA LYS A 5 -49.22 -32.12 -49.79
C LYS A 5 -47.82 -31.67 -49.36
N MET A 6 -47.55 -31.94 -48.09
CA MET A 6 -46.25 -31.93 -47.40
C MET A 6 -45.21 -32.77 -48.17
N GLY A 7 -44.03 -32.19 -48.40
CA GLY A 7 -42.87 -32.84 -48.99
C GLY A 7 -41.60 -32.20 -48.44
N ILE A 8 -41.18 -32.67 -47.28
CA ILE A 8 -39.92 -32.38 -46.58
C ILE A 8 -38.76 -33.04 -47.32
N VAL A 9 -38.32 -32.52 -48.48
CA VAL A 9 -37.04 -32.91 -49.07
C VAL A 9 -36.47 -31.82 -49.98
N GLU A 10 -35.66 -30.91 -49.44
CA GLU A 10 -34.53 -30.32 -50.19
C GLU A 10 -33.53 -29.62 -49.26
N CYS A 11 -32.44 -30.36 -49.01
CA CYS A 11 -31.05 -29.94 -49.06
C CYS A 11 -30.68 -28.52 -48.58
N TYR A 12 -29.97 -28.44 -47.44
CA TYR A 12 -28.76 -27.61 -47.37
C TYR A 12 -27.70 -28.32 -46.52
N THR A 13 -26.89 -29.13 -47.18
CA THR A 13 -25.66 -29.71 -46.66
C THR A 13 -24.65 -28.59 -46.44
N GLY A 14 -24.70 -27.94 -45.28
CA GLY A 14 -23.71 -26.95 -44.86
C GLY A 14 -22.46 -27.63 -44.30
N ASN A 15 -21.32 -27.50 -44.98
CA ASN A 15 -20.01 -27.94 -44.48
C ASN A 15 -19.69 -27.25 -43.14
N VAL A 16 -19.72 -28.01 -42.04
CA VAL A 16 -19.13 -27.58 -40.76
C VAL A 16 -17.62 -27.75 -40.87
N SER A 17 -16.95 -26.74 -41.42
CA SER A 17 -15.49 -26.61 -41.39
C SER A 17 -15.02 -26.51 -39.93
N ARG A 18 -14.62 -27.65 -39.35
CA ARG A 18 -13.99 -27.72 -38.03
C ARG A 18 -12.61 -27.05 -38.10
N LYS A 19 -12.53 -25.76 -37.75
CA LYS A 19 -11.22 -25.12 -37.51
C LYS A 19 -10.60 -25.75 -36.26
N LEU A 20 -9.55 -26.54 -36.46
CA LEU A 20 -8.68 -27.02 -35.39
C LEU A 20 -8.07 -25.81 -34.67
N LYS A 21 -8.47 -25.57 -33.42
CA LYS A 21 -7.85 -24.54 -32.57
C LYS A 21 -6.40 -24.98 -32.33
N LYS A 22 -5.45 -24.16 -32.76
CA LYS A 22 -4.02 -24.37 -32.48
C LYS A 22 -3.79 -24.34 -30.97
N PRO A 23 -2.98 -25.24 -30.39
CA PRO A 23 -2.62 -25.13 -28.99
C PRO A 23 -1.87 -23.82 -28.78
N LEU A 24 -2.37 -22.99 -27.88
CA LEU A 24 -1.67 -21.79 -27.44
C LEU A 24 -0.43 -22.27 -26.69
N LYS A 25 0.76 -21.89 -27.18
CA LYS A 25 2.01 -22.09 -26.42
C LYS A 25 1.94 -21.16 -25.21
N GLY A 26 1.53 -21.72 -24.07
CA GLY A 26 1.42 -21.01 -22.80
C GLY A 26 2.73 -21.02 -22.01
N PHE A 27 2.86 -20.02 -21.15
CA PHE A 27 3.87 -19.80 -20.12
C PHE A 27 4.59 -21.09 -19.69
N THR A 28 5.90 -21.16 -19.91
CA THR A 28 6.69 -22.30 -19.46
C THR A 28 7.02 -22.18 -17.97
N LEU A 29 7.27 -23.29 -17.28
CA LEU A 29 7.74 -23.26 -15.88
C LEU A 29 9.09 -22.52 -15.76
N LEU A 30 9.94 -22.64 -16.79
CA LEU A 30 11.22 -21.95 -16.88
C LEU A 30 11.04 -20.42 -16.86
N GLU A 31 10.02 -19.93 -17.54
CA GLU A 31 9.71 -18.51 -17.63
C GLU A 31 9.29 -17.93 -16.28
N MET A 32 8.49 -18.66 -15.50
CA MET A 32 8.16 -18.26 -14.13
C MET A 32 9.37 -18.34 -13.18
N LEU A 33 10.26 -19.32 -13.35
CA LEU A 33 11.46 -19.48 -12.52
C LEU A 33 12.41 -18.29 -12.68
N ILE A 34 12.67 -17.87 -13.92
CA ILE A 34 13.55 -16.73 -14.20
C ILE A 34 12.93 -15.44 -13.66
N VAL A 35 11.61 -15.27 -13.72
CA VAL A 35 10.91 -14.10 -13.16
C VAL A 35 11.07 -14.04 -11.63
N LEU A 36 10.87 -15.14 -10.92
CA LEU A 36 11.06 -15.19 -9.47
C LEU A 36 12.52 -14.89 -9.08
N LEU A 37 13.48 -15.38 -9.88
CA LEU A 37 14.89 -15.10 -9.69
C LEU A 37 15.19 -13.59 -9.83
N ILE A 38 14.70 -12.93 -10.88
CA ILE A 38 14.91 -11.50 -11.08
C ILE A 38 14.26 -10.68 -9.95
N ILE A 39 13.02 -10.99 -9.58
CA ILE A 39 12.30 -10.28 -8.50
C ILE A 39 13.04 -10.40 -7.17
N SER A 40 13.61 -11.57 -6.84
CA SER A 40 14.39 -11.73 -5.62
C SER A 40 15.60 -10.78 -5.56
N VAL A 41 16.33 -10.63 -6.66
CA VAL A 41 17.50 -9.73 -6.73
C VAL A 41 17.05 -8.27 -6.62
N LEU A 42 15.95 -7.90 -7.27
CA LEU A 42 15.39 -6.56 -7.17
C LEU A 42 15.00 -6.23 -5.72
N ILE A 43 14.30 -7.12 -5.01
CA ILE A 43 13.92 -6.90 -3.60
C ILE A 43 15.16 -6.69 -2.73
N LEU A 44 16.24 -7.46 -2.94
CA LEU A 44 17.49 -7.31 -2.18
C LEU A 44 18.15 -5.93 -2.38
N LEU A 45 18.01 -5.32 -3.57
CA LEU A 45 18.52 -3.98 -3.83
C LEU A 45 17.60 -2.87 -3.29
N PHE A 46 16.27 -3.09 -3.29
CA PHE A 46 15.29 -2.11 -2.82
C PHE A 46 15.08 -2.12 -1.30
N ALA A 47 15.11 -3.30 -0.65
CA ALA A 47 14.93 -3.46 0.79
C ALA A 47 15.87 -2.60 1.65
N PRO A 48 17.20 -2.52 1.40
CA PRO A 48 18.09 -1.68 2.20
C PRO A 48 17.78 -0.19 2.05
N ASN A 49 17.31 0.24 0.88
CA ASN A 49 16.93 1.63 0.64
C ASN A 49 15.59 1.98 1.31
N LEU A 50 14.65 1.03 1.37
CA LEU A 50 13.36 1.18 2.05
C LEU A 50 13.52 1.22 3.58
N SER A 51 14.36 0.35 4.15
CA SER A 51 14.60 0.30 5.60
C SER A 51 15.19 1.60 6.13
N LYS A 52 16.16 2.20 5.42
CA LYS A 52 16.78 3.48 5.82
C LYS A 52 15.79 4.65 5.79
N GLN A 53 14.83 4.64 4.87
CA GLN A 53 13.80 5.69 4.82
C GLN A 53 12.90 5.64 6.05
N LYS A 54 12.52 4.45 6.52
CA LYS A 54 11.73 4.28 7.74
C LYS A 54 12.43 4.90 8.95
N ASP A 55 13.69 4.55 9.18
CA ASP A 55 14.46 5.10 10.31
C ASP A 55 14.58 6.64 10.24
N SER A 56 14.75 7.19 9.03
CA SER A 56 14.82 8.64 8.84
C SER A 56 13.48 9.35 9.07
N ILE A 57 12.36 8.69 8.73
CA ILE A 57 11.01 9.20 8.97
C ILE A 57 10.71 9.16 10.47
N ASP A 58 11.06 8.07 11.16
CA ASP A 58 10.86 7.93 12.60
C ASP A 58 11.64 9.00 13.37
N LYS A 59 12.90 9.27 12.98
CA LYS A 59 13.70 10.36 13.56
C LYS A 59 13.09 11.75 13.33
N LYS A 60 12.73 12.07 12.08
CA LYS A 60 12.09 13.35 11.75
C LYS A 60 10.73 13.52 12.43
N GLY A 61 9.98 12.43 12.57
CA GLY A 61 8.72 12.40 13.30
C GLY A 61 8.92 12.70 14.79
N ASN A 62 9.92 12.10 15.41
CA ASN A 62 10.26 12.36 16.81
C ASN A 62 10.74 13.80 17.02
N GLU A 63 11.60 14.33 16.14
CA GLU A 63 12.02 15.74 16.17
C GLU A 63 10.82 16.70 16.04
N ALA A 64 9.87 16.39 15.17
CA ALA A 64 8.66 17.18 15.03
C ALA A 64 7.80 17.18 16.32
N ILE A 65 7.68 16.03 16.99
CA ILE A 65 6.96 15.91 18.26
C ILE A 65 7.64 16.75 19.35
N ILE A 66 8.96 16.68 19.46
CA ILE A 66 9.74 17.50 20.40
C ILE A 66 9.44 18.99 20.15
N LYS A 67 9.49 19.43 18.90
CA LYS A 67 9.22 20.81 18.53
C LYS A 67 7.78 21.25 18.86
N VAL A 68 6.79 20.40 18.64
CA VAL A 68 5.39 20.69 19.01
C VAL A 68 5.28 20.89 20.51
N VAL A 69 5.87 19.99 21.30
CA VAL A 69 5.87 20.08 22.77
C VAL A 69 6.57 21.36 23.24
N GLU A 70 7.73 21.69 22.68
CA GLU A 70 8.44 22.95 22.98
C GLU A 70 7.61 24.18 22.65
N THR A 71 6.93 24.16 21.50
CA THR A 71 5.99 25.24 21.13
C THR A 71 4.86 25.37 22.16
N GLN A 72 4.33 24.27 22.68
CA GLN A 72 3.32 24.32 23.73
C GLN A 72 3.88 24.85 25.07
N MET A 73 5.13 24.52 25.40
CA MET A 73 5.78 25.08 26.59
C MET A 73 5.97 26.60 26.46
N ASP A 74 6.34 27.06 25.26
CA ASP A 74 6.47 28.49 24.98
C ASP A 74 5.11 29.20 25.07
N VAL A 75 4.05 28.62 24.51
CA VAL A 75 2.68 29.16 24.62
C VAL A 75 2.25 29.26 26.08
N TYR A 76 2.40 28.19 26.85
CA TYR A 76 2.07 28.20 28.28
C TYR A 76 2.86 29.28 29.04
N ARG A 77 4.16 29.43 28.73
CA ARG A 77 5.01 30.43 29.36
C ARG A 77 4.55 31.86 29.05
N LEU A 78 4.05 32.11 27.84
CA LEU A 78 3.50 33.41 27.45
C LEU A 78 2.20 33.72 28.20
N GLU A 79 1.42 32.70 28.57
CA GLU A 79 0.14 32.87 29.26
C GLU A 79 0.28 32.97 30.78
N ASN A 80 1.24 32.24 31.36
CA ASN A 80 1.37 32.08 32.82
C ASN A 80 2.66 32.69 33.40
N ASP A 81 3.48 33.35 32.57
CA ASP A 81 4.80 33.92 32.93
C ASP A 81 5.77 32.95 33.62
N GLN A 82 5.47 31.65 33.58
CA GLN A 82 6.22 30.59 34.26
C GLN A 82 6.66 29.53 33.23
N ALA A 83 7.91 29.09 33.33
CA ALA A 83 8.39 27.96 32.54
C ALA A 83 7.70 26.67 33.01
N PRO A 84 6.94 25.98 32.14
CA PRO A 84 6.24 24.77 32.55
C PRO A 84 7.15 23.55 32.61
N THR A 85 6.77 22.57 33.42
CA THR A 85 7.26 21.19 33.28
C THR A 85 6.39 20.42 32.29
N ILE A 86 6.95 19.38 31.68
CA ILE A 86 6.22 18.52 30.73
C ILE A 86 5.00 17.85 31.37
N ASP A 87 5.06 17.57 32.68
CA ASP A 87 3.97 16.97 33.43
C ASP A 87 2.79 17.94 33.59
N VAL A 88 3.05 19.25 33.68
CA VAL A 88 2.02 20.30 33.70
C VAL A 88 1.30 20.39 32.35
N LEU A 89 2.04 20.30 31.25
CA LEU A 89 1.46 20.28 29.90
C LEU A 89 0.51 19.09 29.71
N LEU A 90 0.83 17.93 30.30
CA LEU A 90 -0.03 16.75 30.26
C LEU A 90 -1.26 16.93 31.15
N SER A 91 -1.09 17.41 32.38
CA SER A 91 -2.20 17.58 33.33
C SER A 91 -3.21 18.63 32.89
N GLU A 92 -2.74 19.67 32.21
CA GLU A 92 -3.59 20.75 31.69
C GLU A 92 -4.08 20.51 30.27
N GLY A 93 -3.68 19.40 29.65
CA GLY A 93 -4.21 18.96 28.36
C GLY A 93 -3.63 19.66 27.12
N TYR A 94 -2.49 20.35 27.25
CA TYR A 94 -1.76 20.93 26.10
C TYR A 94 -1.14 19.86 25.19
N ILE A 95 -0.86 18.67 25.74
CA ILE A 95 -0.26 17.54 25.02
C ILE A 95 -0.98 16.23 25.34
N THR A 96 -0.91 15.29 24.41
CA THR A 96 -1.44 13.93 24.59
C THR A 96 -0.46 13.02 25.33
N GLN A 97 -0.98 11.94 25.93
CA GLN A 97 -0.14 10.92 26.57
C GLN A 97 0.93 10.36 25.62
N GLU A 98 0.57 10.12 24.35
CA GLU A 98 1.50 9.61 23.34
C GLU A 98 2.67 10.59 23.09
N GLN A 99 2.38 11.89 23.01
CA GLN A 99 3.41 12.93 22.84
C GLN A 99 4.30 13.04 24.09
N TYR A 100 3.72 12.92 25.28
CA TYR A 100 4.46 12.90 26.53
C TYR A 100 5.43 11.70 26.60
N ASP A 101 4.95 10.50 26.28
CA ASP A 101 5.77 9.28 26.31
C ASP A 101 6.91 9.36 25.28
N LYS A 102 6.61 9.84 24.07
CA LYS A 102 7.61 10.05 23.02
C LYS A 102 8.62 11.14 23.37
N TYR A 103 8.20 12.21 24.05
CA TYR A 103 9.11 13.25 24.51
C TYR A 103 10.06 12.73 25.60
N LYS A 104 9.54 11.97 26.58
CA LYS A 104 10.37 11.38 27.65
C LYS A 104 11.29 10.25 27.17
N ALA A 105 10.90 9.50 26.14
CA ALA A 105 11.73 8.42 25.60
C ALA A 105 12.92 8.89 24.76
N ASN A 106 12.88 10.13 24.25
CA ASN A 106 13.90 10.68 23.34
C ASN A 106 14.82 11.74 23.99
N LYS A 107 14.66 12.03 25.29
CA LYS A 107 15.42 13.02 26.06
C LYS A 107 16.20 12.35 27.18
#